data_AF-A0A495Z3D4-F1
#
_entry.id   AF-A0A495Z3D4-F1
#
_cell.length_a   1.000
_cell.length_b   1.000
_cell.length_c   1.000
_cell.angle_alpha   90.00
_cell.angle_beta   90.00
_cell.angle_gamma   90.00
#
_symmetry.space_group_name_H-M   'P 1'
#
loop_
_entity.id
_entity.type
_entity.pdbx_description
1 polymer ?
#
loop_
_entity_poly.entity_id
_entity_poly.type
_entity_poly.pdbx_seq_one_letter_code
_entity_poly.pdbx_strand_id
1 'polypeptide(L)'
;MFSSETSSGETTEGGKCPFTGVISDAFQEEPEPAESEGPIWTTEALERLERIPAFVRPMAKMGIESFAKDNGHDEITGEVMDAARGNFPAQF
;
A
#
# COMPACT_ATOMS: atom_id res chain seq x y z
N MET A 1 -56.10 -12.83 31.15
CA MET A 1 -55.08 -13.77 31.69
C MET A 1 -55.38 -15.15 31.14
N PHE A 2 -54.33 -15.95 30.89
CA PHE A 2 -54.21 -17.23 30.17
C PHE A 2 -53.86 -17.05 28.67
N SER A 3 -52.59 -16.95 28.25
CA SER A 3 -51.48 -17.95 28.22
C SER A 3 -51.80 -19.15 27.32
N SER A 4 -51.30 -19.13 26.09
CA SER A 4 -50.23 -20.04 25.57
C SER A 4 -50.88 -20.94 24.50
N GLU A 5 -50.30 -21.37 23.38
CA GLU A 5 -48.99 -21.30 22.74
C GLU A 5 -49.15 -22.13 21.45
N THR A 6 -48.71 -21.68 20.28
CA THR A 6 -48.31 -22.58 19.17
C THR A 6 -47.23 -21.85 18.36
N SER A 7 -45.97 -22.26 18.44
CA SER A 7 -45.34 -23.44 17.84
C SER A 7 -44.84 -23.20 16.41
N SER A 8 -43.51 -23.12 16.34
CA SER A 8 -42.63 -23.70 15.33
C SER A 8 -42.50 -23.04 13.96
N GLY A 9 -41.24 -22.78 13.60
CA GLY A 9 -40.84 -22.41 12.24
C GLY A 9 -39.38 -21.99 12.12
N GLU A 10 -38.45 -22.76 12.69
CA GLU A 10 -37.04 -22.69 12.32
C GLU A 10 -36.88 -23.11 10.85
N THR A 11 -36.23 -22.26 10.04
CA THR A 11 -35.68 -22.61 8.72
C THR A 11 -34.30 -21.99 8.63
N THR A 12 -33.32 -22.67 9.20
CA THR A 12 -31.91 -22.44 8.93
C THR A 12 -31.48 -23.34 7.78
N GLU A 13 -31.82 -22.96 6.55
CA GLU A 13 -31.13 -23.53 5.39
C GLU A 13 -31.09 -22.53 4.23
N GLY A 14 -29.84 -22.24 3.80
CA GLY A 14 -29.46 -22.01 2.41
C GLY A 14 -30.25 -20.99 1.60
N GLY A 15 -29.69 -19.80 1.41
CA GLY A 15 -30.17 -18.94 0.33
C GLY A 15 -29.66 -17.52 0.26
N LYS A 16 -28.43 -17.22 0.72
CA LYS A 16 -27.84 -15.91 0.43
C LYS A 16 -27.09 -15.96 -0.92
N CYS A 17 -27.88 -15.71 -1.96
CA CYS A 17 -27.55 -15.12 -3.27
C CYS A 17 -26.26 -15.60 -3.97
N PRO A 18 -26.34 -16.39 -5.07
CA PRO A 18 -25.19 -16.84 -5.87
C PRO A 18 -24.50 -15.73 -6.70
N PHE A 19 -24.75 -14.45 -6.39
CA PHE A 19 -24.09 -13.30 -7.02
C PHE A 19 -23.19 -12.50 -6.06
N THR A 20 -23.08 -12.88 -4.79
CA THR A 20 -22.19 -12.21 -3.82
C THR A 20 -20.82 -12.89 -3.69
N GLY A 21 -20.55 -13.93 -4.48
CA GLY A 21 -19.30 -14.71 -4.40
C GLY A 21 -18.09 -14.11 -5.12
N VAL A 22 -18.23 -13.00 -5.86
CA VAL A 22 -17.14 -12.46 -6.71
C VAL A 22 -16.59 -11.11 -6.25
N ILE A 23 -17.06 -10.54 -5.14
CA ILE A 23 -16.56 -9.24 -4.67
C ILE A 23 -15.50 -9.32 -3.56
N SER A 24 -15.17 -10.52 -3.08
CA SER A 24 -14.17 -10.69 -2.01
C SER A 24 -12.73 -10.76 -2.50
N ASP A 25 -12.51 -10.84 -3.81
CA ASP A 25 -11.17 -10.83 -4.46
C ASP A 25 -10.91 -9.50 -5.20
N ALA A 26 -11.64 -8.44 -4.86
CA ALA A 26 -11.41 -7.10 -5.41
C ALA A 26 -10.75 -6.14 -4.40
N PHE A 27 -10.15 -6.71 -3.35
CA PHE A 27 -9.40 -5.97 -2.31
C PHE A 27 -7.94 -6.43 -2.18
N GLN A 28 -7.48 -7.29 -3.09
CA GLN A 28 -6.06 -7.67 -3.23
C GLN A 28 -5.51 -7.16 -4.55
N GLU A 29 -5.56 -5.84 -4.73
CA GLU A 29 -4.48 -5.17 -5.44
C GLU A 29 -4.02 -4.08 -4.47
N GLU A 30 -2.96 -4.46 -3.75
CA GLU A 30 -2.04 -3.54 -3.10
C GLU A 30 -1.84 -2.35 -4.05
N PRO A 31 -1.96 -1.10 -3.58
CA PRO A 31 -2.01 0.05 -4.47
C PRO A 31 -0.79 0.00 -5.39
N GLU A 32 -1.00 -0.27 -6.67
CA GLU A 32 -0.03 0.00 -7.71
C GLU A 32 -0.12 1.51 -7.98
N PRO A 33 0.80 2.36 -7.50
CA PRO A 33 1.09 3.60 -8.17
C PRO A 33 1.91 3.28 -9.43
N ALA A 34 1.35 2.49 -10.34
CA ALA A 34 1.77 2.50 -11.72
C ALA A 34 1.15 3.77 -12.32
N GLU A 35 1.96 4.81 -12.50
CA GLU A 35 2.00 5.75 -13.64
C GLU A 35 3.08 6.81 -13.37
N SER A 36 4.32 6.35 -13.22
CA SER A 36 5.53 7.14 -13.39
C SER A 36 6.59 6.14 -13.83
N GLU A 37 7.23 6.35 -14.98
CA GLU A 37 8.31 5.49 -15.49
C GLU A 37 9.59 5.66 -14.64
N GLY A 38 9.46 5.37 -13.35
CA GLY A 38 10.47 5.50 -12.32
C GLY A 38 10.54 4.24 -11.46
N PRO A 39 11.61 4.10 -10.68
CA PRO A 39 11.86 2.91 -9.87
C PRO A 39 10.79 2.70 -8.79
N ILE A 40 10.51 1.43 -8.49
CA ILE A 40 9.51 0.99 -7.53
C ILE A 40 10.00 1.30 -6.11
N TRP A 41 9.18 1.94 -5.30
CA TRP A 41 9.53 2.24 -3.91
C TRP A 41 9.07 1.14 -2.97
N THR A 42 9.98 0.59 -2.18
CA THR A 42 9.61 -0.32 -1.09
C THR A 42 8.92 0.44 0.05
N THR A 43 8.06 -0.25 0.81
CA THR A 43 7.40 0.31 2.00
C THR A 43 8.42 0.90 2.98
N GLU A 44 9.51 0.18 3.22
CA GLU A 44 10.58 0.62 4.12
C GLU A 44 11.24 1.94 3.64
N ALA A 45 11.39 2.11 2.33
CA ALA A 45 11.92 3.33 1.74
C ALA A 45 10.94 4.51 1.86
N LEU A 46 9.65 4.26 1.64
CA LEU A 46 8.59 5.26 1.81
C LEU A 46 8.51 5.75 3.26
N GLU A 47 8.54 4.85 4.25
CA GLU A 47 8.53 5.22 5.67
C GLU A 47 9.73 6.11 6.05
N ARG A 48 10.90 5.86 5.47
CA ARG A 48 12.07 6.74 5.67
C ARG A 48 11.89 8.09 4.98
N LEU A 49 11.33 8.12 3.78
CA LEU A 49 11.03 9.35 3.05
C LEU A 49 10.01 10.22 3.81
N GLU A 50 9.09 9.61 4.54
CA GLU A 50 8.12 10.31 5.39
C GLU A 50 8.75 11.00 6.60
N ARG A 51 9.85 10.46 7.15
CA ARG A 51 10.61 11.11 8.24
C ARG A 51 11.29 12.40 7.79
N ILE A 52 11.52 12.57 6.49
CA ILE A 52 12.07 13.79 5.92
C ILE A 52 11.00 14.90 6.00
N PRO A 53 11.36 16.12 6.42
CA PRO A 53 10.44 17.25 6.43
C PRO A 53 9.76 17.46 5.08
N ALA A 54 8.45 17.78 5.11
CA ALA A 54 7.61 17.82 3.91
C ALA A 54 8.12 18.75 2.80
N PHE A 55 8.81 19.85 3.16
CA PHE A 55 9.37 20.80 2.19
C PHE A 55 10.60 20.27 1.45
N VAL A 56 11.33 19.30 2.01
CA VAL A 56 12.50 18.67 1.40
C VAL A 56 12.15 17.36 0.72
N ARG A 57 11.11 16.66 1.22
CA ARG A 57 10.63 15.38 0.69
C ARG A 57 10.57 15.29 -0.84
N PRO A 58 9.99 16.25 -1.60
CA PRO A 58 9.97 16.17 -3.06
C PRO A 58 11.37 16.21 -3.69
N MET A 59 12.29 17.02 -3.14
CA MET A 59 13.68 17.06 -3.61
C MET A 59 14.41 15.75 -3.31
N ALA A 60 14.23 15.20 -2.11
CA ALA A 60 14.82 13.92 -1.71
C ALA A 60 14.31 12.78 -2.61
N LYS A 61 12.99 12.72 -2.86
CA LYS A 61 12.37 11.72 -3.73
C LYS A 61 12.97 11.74 -5.14
N MET A 62 12.98 12.92 -5.79
CA MET A 62 13.56 13.08 -7.14
C MET A 62 15.05 12.70 -7.18
N GLY A 63 15.77 13.06 -6.12
CA GLY A 63 17.18 12.72 -5.96
C GLY A 63 17.48 11.24 -5.93
N ILE A 64 16.71 10.51 -5.13
CA ILE A 64 16.85 9.07 -4.97
C ILE A 64 16.38 8.34 -6.24
N GLU A 65 15.31 8.81 -6.87
CA GLU A 65 14.84 8.27 -8.16
C GLU A 65 15.88 8.45 -9.27
N SER A 66 16.52 9.63 -9.35
CA SER A 66 17.62 9.85 -10.29
C SER A 66 18.78 8.92 -9.99
N PHE A 67 19.21 8.84 -8.73
CA PHE A 67 20.29 7.95 -8.32
C PHE A 67 20.00 6.49 -8.68
N ALA A 68 18.80 6.00 -8.40
CA ALA A 68 18.39 4.65 -8.74
C ALA A 68 18.45 4.43 -10.26
N LYS A 69 17.89 5.35 -11.05
CA LYS A 69 17.93 5.28 -12.52
C LYS A 69 19.35 5.31 -13.08
N ASP A 70 20.21 6.18 -12.57
CA ASP A 70 21.61 6.32 -13.01
C ASP A 70 22.46 5.08 -12.68
N ASN A 71 22.12 4.36 -11.61
CA ASN A 71 22.78 3.11 -11.21
C ASN A 71 22.08 1.85 -11.73
N GLY A 72 20.98 1.98 -12.47
CA GLY A 72 20.21 0.85 -13.00
C GLY A 72 19.46 0.05 -11.93
N HIS A 73 19.04 0.71 -10.86
CA HIS A 73 18.15 0.14 -9.85
C HIS A 73 16.69 0.37 -10.25
N ASP A 74 15.96 -0.71 -10.50
CA ASP A 74 14.53 -0.67 -10.77
C ASP A 74 13.68 -0.59 -9.49
N GLU A 75 14.29 -0.82 -8.33
CA GLU A 75 13.65 -0.77 -7.01
C GLU A 75 14.48 0.08 -6.03
N ILE A 76 13.81 0.97 -5.30
CA ILE A 76 14.36 1.78 -4.21
C ILE A 76 14.09 1.08 -2.89
N THR A 77 15.13 0.43 -2.39
CA THR A 77 15.21 -0.15 -1.05
C THR A 77 15.84 0.84 -0.07
N GLY A 78 15.84 0.50 1.22
CA GLY A 78 16.61 1.23 2.22
C GLY A 78 18.09 1.36 1.86
N GLU A 79 18.69 0.31 1.31
CA GLU A 79 20.10 0.31 0.90
C GLU A 79 20.35 1.33 -0.24
N VAL A 80 19.45 1.43 -1.21
CA VAL A 80 19.54 2.43 -2.29
C VAL A 80 19.41 3.85 -1.73
N MET A 81 18.53 4.07 -0.75
CA MET A 81 18.42 5.36 -0.07
C MET A 81 19.66 5.72 0.75
N ASP A 82 20.26 4.75 1.46
CA ASP A 82 21.49 4.94 2.23
C ASP A 82 22.69 5.21 1.29
N ALA A 83 22.76 4.53 0.14
CA ALA A 83 23.75 4.80 -0.90
C ALA A 83 23.57 6.21 -1.50
N ALA A 84 22.33 6.62 -1.74
CA ALA A 84 21.99 7.96 -2.22
C ALA A 84 22.27 9.06 -1.18
N ARG A 85 22.30 8.75 0.13
CA ARG A 85 22.58 9.72 1.20
C ARG A 85 23.94 10.40 1.02
N GLY A 86 24.92 9.73 0.41
CA GLY A 86 26.21 10.35 0.08
C GLY A 86 26.11 11.53 -0.91
N ASN A 87 25.02 11.57 -1.69
CA ASN A 87 24.72 12.63 -2.66
C ASN A 87 23.85 13.76 -2.08
N PHE A 88 23.31 13.59 -0.86
CA PHE A 88 22.49 14.58 -0.17
C PHE A 88 23.18 15.05 1.11
N PRO A 89 23.57 16.33 1.22
CA PRO A 89 24.20 16.82 2.44
C PRO A 89 23.25 16.63 3.63
N ALA A 90 23.74 15.90 4.63
CA ALA A 90 23.00 15.33 5.78
C ALA A 90 22.42 16.35 6.77
N GLN A 91 21.80 17.43 6.28
CA GLN A 91 21.29 18.54 7.10
C GLN A 91 19.86 18.96 6.73
N PHE A 92 19.05 18.02 6.24
CA PHE A 92 17.63 18.21 5.99
C PHE A 92 16.79 17.08 6.58
#